data_AF-A0A9X3FZ98-F1
#
_entry.id   AF-A0A9X3FZ98-F1
#
_cell.length_a   1.000
_cell.length_b   1.000
_cell.length_c   1.000
_cell.angle_alpha   90.00
_cell.angle_beta   90.00
_cell.angle_gamma   90.00
#
_symmetry.space_group_name_H-M   'P 1'
#
loop_
_entity.id
_entity.type
_entity.pdbx_description
1 polymer ?
#
loop_
_entity_poly.entity_id
_entity_poly.type
_entity_poly.pdbx_seq_one_letter_code
_entity_poly.pdbx_strand_id
1 'polypeptide(L)'
;MRDSIGDERVPGRDLVETGELVAGSMTRAVAGLLFEPGSSPLRLDERLAACLRDAATSAAELPLTWERARAGAALAFAAELSVTRAHQGRPVRSDGFFSVSTAARSAAERLVEDVVQAARETTEERRVRHLGYLVAEVVVSPDIDVALAARALQLAESCSWRQLVFLAAVGRRDRAPLPLGALEDDPRGWRAWGAREDVSDLQCSGLLDPAPVVSRPGAVRPRLRPTDLRLTRRGVLVHRLLALDFVREDDVAAALADLELPPA
;
A
#
# COMPACT_ATOMS: atom_id res chain seq x y z
N MET A 1 -26.68 22.12 38.65
CA MET A 1 -27.06 21.91 37.24
C MET A 1 -25.85 22.26 36.40
N ARG A 2 -24.93 21.30 36.22
CA ARG A 2 -23.79 21.42 35.30
C ARG A 2 -24.14 20.49 34.15
N ASP A 3 -24.60 21.07 33.04
CA ASP A 3 -24.75 20.35 31.79
C ASP A 3 -23.36 19.95 31.33
N SER A 4 -23.00 18.70 31.58
CA SER A 4 -21.87 18.05 30.96
C SER A 4 -22.29 17.81 29.52
N ILE A 5 -22.03 18.78 28.64
CA ILE A 5 -22.04 18.58 27.19
C ILE A 5 -20.92 17.56 26.95
N GLY A 6 -21.30 16.28 26.90
CA GLY A 6 -20.43 15.25 26.37
C GLY A 6 -20.10 15.66 24.95
N ASP A 7 -18.82 15.90 24.69
CA ASP A 7 -18.27 16.03 23.35
C ASP A 7 -18.71 14.78 22.57
N GLU A 8 -19.76 14.92 21.76
CA GLU A 8 -20.39 13.82 21.05
C GLU A 8 -19.44 13.45 19.91
N ARG A 9 -18.45 12.62 20.24
CA ARG A 9 -17.38 12.25 19.33
C ARG A 9 -17.98 11.67 18.06
N VAL A 10 -17.65 12.29 16.94
CA VAL A 10 -18.07 11.83 15.61
C VAL A 10 -17.48 10.42 15.40
N PRO A 11 -18.28 9.36 15.17
CA PRO A 11 -17.78 7.98 15.12
C PRO A 11 -16.63 7.76 14.12
N GLY A 12 -16.69 8.44 12.97
CA GLY A 12 -15.62 8.41 11.96
C GLY A 12 -14.30 9.03 12.46
N ARG A 13 -14.36 10.05 13.32
CA ARG A 13 -13.18 10.63 13.95
C ARG A 13 -12.50 9.59 14.85
N ASP A 14 -13.29 8.95 15.71
CA ASP A 14 -12.82 7.92 16.64
C ASP A 14 -12.19 6.73 15.90
N LEU A 15 -12.74 6.35 14.73
CA LEU A 15 -12.10 5.35 13.88
C LEU A 15 -10.69 5.77 13.47
N VAL A 16 -10.54 6.96 12.89
CA VAL A 16 -9.23 7.43 12.40
C VAL A 16 -8.24 7.52 13.56
N GLU A 17 -8.66 8.07 14.70
CA GLU A 17 -7.84 8.14 15.92
C GLU A 17 -7.44 6.75 16.45
N THR A 18 -8.32 5.74 16.38
CA THR A 18 -7.99 4.34 16.73
C THR A 18 -6.82 3.79 15.90
N GLY A 19 -6.60 4.33 14.69
CA GLY A 19 -5.45 4.03 13.85
C GLY A 19 -4.10 4.38 14.49
N GLU A 20 -4.06 5.13 15.59
CA GLU A 20 -2.83 5.41 16.36
C GLU A 20 -2.08 4.13 16.75
N LEU A 21 -2.78 3.01 16.96
CA LEU A 21 -2.17 1.72 17.28
C LEU A 21 -1.29 1.15 16.14
N VAL A 22 -1.50 1.59 14.90
CA VAL A 22 -0.77 1.11 13.70
C VAL A 22 0.08 2.22 13.08
N ALA A 23 -0.47 3.43 12.97
CA ALA A 23 0.14 4.57 12.28
C ALA A 23 0.76 5.61 13.23
N GLY A 24 0.59 5.45 14.55
CA GLY A 24 1.10 6.39 15.56
C GLY A 24 0.32 7.71 15.60
N SER A 25 0.91 8.72 16.25
CA SER A 25 0.22 9.98 16.61
C SER A 25 -0.22 10.85 15.43
N MET A 26 0.27 10.57 14.22
CA MET A 26 -0.18 11.22 12.97
C MET A 26 -1.70 11.13 12.79
N THR A 27 -2.31 10.01 13.19
CA THR A 27 -3.73 9.78 12.94
C THR A 27 -4.63 10.83 13.59
N ARG A 28 -4.25 11.37 14.75
CA ARG A 28 -4.99 12.44 15.43
C ARG A 28 -4.94 13.76 14.64
N ALA A 29 -3.81 14.07 14.02
CA ALA A 29 -3.70 15.23 13.15
C ALA A 29 -4.55 15.06 11.88
N VAL A 30 -4.60 13.85 11.32
CA VAL A 30 -5.48 13.54 10.19
C VAL A 30 -6.96 13.58 10.59
N ALA A 31 -7.31 13.07 11.77
CA ALA A 31 -8.68 13.16 12.28
C ALA A 31 -9.12 14.62 12.41
N GLY A 32 -8.26 15.50 12.92
CA GLY A 32 -8.49 16.95 12.90
C GLY A 32 -8.63 17.51 11.47
N LEU A 33 -7.75 17.14 10.54
CA LEU A 33 -7.86 17.55 9.13
C LEU A 33 -9.19 17.16 8.48
N LEU A 34 -9.71 15.96 8.77
CA LEU A 34 -10.93 15.45 8.15
C LEU A 34 -12.19 16.03 8.81
N PHE A 35 -12.26 16.04 10.14
CA PHE A 35 -13.49 16.34 10.89
C PHE A 35 -13.53 17.77 11.46
N GLU A 36 -12.39 18.46 11.50
CA GLU A 36 -12.28 19.87 11.89
C GLU A 36 -11.40 20.66 10.90
N PRO A 37 -11.72 20.69 9.59
CA PRO A 37 -10.83 21.26 8.58
C PRO A 37 -10.48 22.73 8.83
N GLY A 38 -11.34 23.49 9.53
CA GLY A 38 -11.08 24.89 9.92
C GLY A 38 -9.95 25.08 10.92
N SER A 39 -9.62 24.07 11.74
CA SER A 39 -8.55 24.13 12.76
C SER A 39 -7.20 23.60 12.24
N SER A 40 -7.20 22.87 11.12
CA SER A 40 -5.98 22.33 10.52
C SER A 40 -5.30 23.36 9.61
N PRO A 41 -3.96 23.51 9.66
CA PRO A 41 -3.21 24.31 8.68
C PRO A 41 -3.08 23.59 7.33
N LEU A 42 -3.29 22.27 7.31
CA LEU A 42 -3.25 21.46 6.10
C LEU A 42 -4.60 21.51 5.38
N ARG A 43 -4.57 21.25 4.07
CA ARG A 43 -5.75 21.23 3.21
C ARG A 43 -5.76 19.95 2.39
N LEU A 44 -6.92 19.33 2.32
CA LEU A 44 -7.22 18.19 1.46
C LEU A 44 -8.30 18.62 0.46
N ASP A 45 -8.31 18.03 -0.74
CA ASP A 45 -9.43 18.23 -1.67
C ASP A 45 -10.73 17.78 -1.00
N GLU A 46 -11.76 18.63 -1.02
CA GLU A 46 -13.01 18.40 -0.30
C GLU A 46 -13.73 17.13 -0.76
N ARG A 47 -13.64 16.78 -2.05
CA ARG A 47 -14.28 15.56 -2.59
C ARG A 47 -13.61 14.31 -2.04
N LEU A 48 -12.28 14.35 -1.91
CA LEU A 48 -11.53 13.27 -1.29
C LEU A 48 -11.77 13.21 0.21
N ALA A 49 -11.78 14.36 0.89
CA ALA A 49 -12.06 14.44 2.33
C ALA A 49 -13.44 13.86 2.65
N ALA A 50 -14.46 14.14 1.84
CA ALA A 50 -15.79 13.55 1.95
C ALA A 50 -15.73 12.01 1.82
N CYS A 51 -15.09 11.47 0.79
CA CYS A 51 -14.95 10.01 0.61
C CYS A 51 -14.28 9.34 1.82
N LEU A 52 -13.22 9.96 2.36
CA LEU A 52 -12.51 9.41 3.53
C LEU A 52 -13.36 9.50 4.81
N ARG A 53 -14.12 10.58 5.02
CA ARG A 53 -15.04 10.72 6.15
C ARG A 53 -16.19 9.72 6.09
N ASP A 54 -16.75 9.50 4.91
CA ASP A 54 -17.86 8.56 4.72
C ASP A 54 -17.37 7.13 5.01
N ALA A 55 -16.24 6.73 4.42
CA ALA A 55 -15.61 5.44 4.71
C ALA A 55 -15.24 5.30 6.19
N ALA A 56 -14.75 6.37 6.83
CA ALA A 56 -14.47 6.36 8.26
C ALA A 56 -15.73 6.15 9.10
N THR A 57 -16.82 6.81 8.73
CA THR A 57 -18.10 6.71 9.45
C THR A 57 -18.68 5.30 9.29
N SER A 58 -18.64 4.72 8.08
CA SER A 58 -19.08 3.34 7.85
C SER A 58 -18.23 2.32 8.60
N ALA A 59 -16.90 2.45 8.58
CA ALA A 59 -16.01 1.52 9.28
C ALA A 59 -16.01 1.74 10.82
N ALA A 60 -16.57 2.84 11.32
CA ALA A 60 -16.75 3.06 12.75
C ALA A 60 -17.77 2.10 13.40
N GLU A 61 -18.53 1.35 12.61
CA GLU A 61 -19.38 0.26 13.10
C GLU A 61 -18.60 -1.00 13.50
N LEU A 62 -17.32 -1.10 13.10
CA LEU A 62 -16.46 -2.22 13.47
C LEU A 62 -16.22 -2.27 14.98
N PRO A 63 -16.16 -3.48 15.59
CA PRO A 63 -15.78 -3.60 17.00
C PRO A 63 -14.36 -3.05 17.23
N LEU A 64 -14.07 -2.61 18.46
CA LEU A 64 -12.73 -2.11 18.86
C LEU A 64 -11.69 -3.23 18.84
N THR A 65 -11.19 -3.56 17.65
CA THR A 65 -10.20 -4.61 17.38
C THR A 65 -9.05 -4.07 16.52
N TRP A 66 -8.04 -4.89 16.28
CA TRP A 66 -6.97 -4.57 15.33
C TRP A 66 -7.47 -4.33 13.91
N GLU A 67 -8.59 -4.92 13.50
CA GLU A 67 -9.23 -4.62 12.21
C GLU A 67 -9.63 -3.14 12.12
N ARG A 68 -10.26 -2.62 13.18
CA ARG A 68 -10.66 -1.22 13.27
C ARG A 68 -9.45 -0.29 13.28
N ALA A 69 -8.38 -0.66 13.99
CA ALA A 69 -7.13 0.10 14.00
C ALA A 69 -6.50 0.18 12.61
N ARG A 70 -6.43 -0.94 11.87
CA ARG A 70 -5.88 -0.94 10.51
C ARG A 70 -6.75 -0.16 9.53
N ALA A 71 -8.08 -0.23 9.63
CA ALA A 71 -9.00 0.58 8.85
C ALA A 71 -8.75 2.09 9.05
N GLY A 72 -8.70 2.54 10.32
CA GLY A 72 -8.40 3.93 10.66
C GLY A 72 -7.02 4.38 10.17
N ALA A 73 -6.01 3.53 10.31
CA ALA A 73 -4.65 3.82 9.85
C ALA A 73 -4.55 3.92 8.32
N ALA A 74 -5.23 3.08 7.56
CA ALA A 74 -5.25 3.17 6.09
C ALA A 74 -5.81 4.52 5.61
N LEU A 75 -6.91 4.98 6.21
CA LEU A 75 -7.48 6.30 5.93
C LEU A 75 -6.52 7.43 6.31
N ALA A 76 -5.83 7.28 7.45
CA ALA A 76 -4.83 8.25 7.87
C ALA A 76 -3.68 8.38 6.86
N PHE A 77 -3.11 7.26 6.41
CA PHE A 77 -2.06 7.23 5.40
C PHE A 77 -2.53 7.73 4.03
N ALA A 78 -3.77 7.44 3.64
CA ALA A 78 -4.36 7.98 2.41
C ALA A 78 -4.42 9.51 2.45
N ALA A 79 -4.89 10.10 3.55
CA ALA A 79 -4.95 11.55 3.71
C ALA A 79 -3.54 12.18 3.74
N GLU A 80 -2.62 11.60 4.52
CA GLU A 80 -1.23 12.06 4.65
C GLU A 80 -0.53 12.14 3.28
N LEU A 81 -0.56 11.06 2.50
CA LEU A 81 0.08 11.05 1.20
C LEU A 81 -0.65 11.97 0.21
N SER A 82 -1.97 12.09 0.29
CA SER A 82 -2.72 13.01 -0.57
C SER A 82 -2.34 14.47 -0.33
N VAL A 83 -2.18 14.89 0.93
CA VAL A 83 -1.63 16.22 1.28
C VAL A 83 -0.23 16.39 0.71
N THR A 84 0.62 15.37 0.85
CA THR A 84 1.98 15.38 0.30
C THR A 84 1.98 15.53 -1.22
N ARG A 85 1.09 14.83 -1.95
CA ARG A 85 0.97 14.95 -3.41
C ARG A 85 0.44 16.31 -3.84
N ALA A 86 -0.51 16.87 -3.11
CA ALA A 86 -0.98 18.23 -3.36
C ALA A 86 0.16 19.26 -3.24
N HIS A 87 1.00 19.15 -2.20
CA HIS A 87 2.18 20.00 -2.04
C HIS A 87 3.24 19.82 -3.13
N GLN A 88 3.30 18.64 -3.75
CA GLN A 88 4.16 18.35 -4.90
C GLN A 88 3.54 18.80 -6.24
N GLY A 89 2.42 19.51 -6.22
CA GLY A 89 1.76 19.99 -7.44
C GLY A 89 1.05 18.89 -8.24
N ARG A 90 0.71 17.76 -7.61
CA ARG A 90 -0.12 16.69 -8.20
C ARG A 90 -1.55 16.82 -7.67
N PRO A 91 -2.43 17.60 -8.33
CA PRO A 91 -3.79 17.82 -7.85
C PRO A 91 -4.66 16.56 -8.00
N VAL A 92 -5.74 16.51 -7.22
CA VAL A 92 -6.79 15.50 -7.36
C VAL A 92 -7.48 15.63 -8.72
N ARG A 93 -7.71 14.50 -9.39
CA ARG A 93 -8.33 14.42 -10.72
C ARG A 93 -9.73 15.03 -10.77
N SER A 94 -10.13 15.51 -11.95
CA SER A 94 -11.40 16.19 -12.22
C SER A 94 -12.22 15.56 -13.35
N ASP A 95 -11.85 14.36 -13.77
CA ASP A 95 -12.40 13.60 -14.90
C ASP A 95 -13.65 12.75 -14.55
N GLY A 96 -14.42 13.17 -13.54
CA GLY A 96 -15.63 12.48 -13.11
C GLY A 96 -15.40 11.28 -12.17
N PHE A 97 -14.17 11.01 -11.73
CA PHE A 97 -13.87 9.92 -10.78
C PHE A 97 -14.64 10.02 -9.45
N PHE A 98 -14.96 11.24 -9.03
CA PHE A 98 -15.74 11.56 -7.83
C PHE A 98 -17.24 11.78 -8.10
N SER A 99 -17.68 11.65 -9.35
CA SER A 99 -19.08 11.88 -9.70
C SER A 99 -19.94 10.68 -9.31
N VAL A 100 -21.03 10.95 -8.60
CA VAL A 100 -22.10 10.01 -8.28
C VAL A 100 -22.94 9.83 -9.55
N SER A 101 -23.16 8.59 -10.00
CA SER A 101 -24.15 8.32 -11.06
C SER A 101 -25.53 8.11 -10.43
N THR A 102 -26.60 8.30 -11.20
CA THR A 102 -28.00 8.47 -10.76
C THR A 102 -28.59 7.38 -9.84
N ALA A 103 -27.86 6.31 -9.53
CA ALA A 103 -28.24 5.30 -8.52
C ALA A 103 -27.03 4.68 -7.78
N ALA A 104 -25.81 5.24 -7.86
CA ALA A 104 -24.60 4.55 -7.41
C ALA A 104 -23.53 5.46 -6.82
N ARG A 105 -22.78 4.88 -5.89
CA ARG A 105 -21.53 5.41 -5.30
C ARG A 105 -20.53 5.87 -6.37
N SER A 106 -19.72 6.87 -6.07
CA SER A 106 -18.63 7.29 -6.95
C SER A 106 -17.54 6.21 -7.09
N ALA A 107 -16.67 6.32 -8.10
CA ALA A 107 -15.54 5.40 -8.21
C ALA A 107 -14.52 5.60 -7.08
N ALA A 108 -14.39 6.84 -6.59
CA ALA A 108 -13.56 7.17 -5.44
C ALA A 108 -14.08 6.51 -4.15
N GLU A 109 -15.39 6.60 -3.87
CA GLU A 109 -16.01 5.95 -2.70
C GLU A 109 -15.75 4.44 -2.68
N ARG A 110 -15.98 3.75 -3.81
CA ARG A 110 -15.72 2.31 -3.91
C ARG A 110 -14.25 1.98 -3.68
N LEU A 111 -13.34 2.74 -4.28
CA LEU A 111 -11.91 2.51 -4.09
C LEU A 111 -11.50 2.65 -2.61
N VAL A 112 -11.98 3.69 -1.94
CA VAL A 112 -11.67 3.91 -0.52
C VAL A 112 -12.22 2.77 0.33
N GLU A 113 -13.47 2.35 0.09
CA GLU A 113 -14.08 1.23 0.79
C GLU A 113 -13.31 -0.08 0.57
N ASP A 114 -12.97 -0.41 -0.68
CA ASP A 114 -12.22 -1.62 -1.02
C ASP A 114 -10.84 -1.62 -0.34
N VAL A 115 -10.14 -0.48 -0.30
CA VAL A 115 -8.86 -0.33 0.39
C VAL A 115 -9.01 -0.47 1.91
N VAL A 116 -10.07 0.12 2.50
CA VAL A 116 -10.35 -0.04 3.94
C VAL A 116 -10.62 -1.51 4.27
N GLN A 117 -11.37 -2.22 3.41
CA GLN A 117 -11.63 -3.64 3.56
C GLN A 117 -10.34 -4.47 3.49
N ALA A 118 -9.50 -4.26 2.47
CA ALA A 118 -8.22 -4.93 2.36
C ALA A 118 -7.29 -4.65 3.57
N ALA A 119 -7.29 -3.41 4.06
CA ALA A 119 -6.48 -3.00 5.20
C ALA A 119 -6.96 -3.63 6.52
N ARG A 120 -8.26 -3.79 6.75
CA ARG A 120 -8.74 -4.46 7.97
C ARG A 120 -8.46 -5.95 7.95
N GLU A 121 -8.55 -6.60 6.78
CA GLU A 121 -8.36 -8.05 6.63
C GLU A 121 -6.89 -8.48 6.69
N THR A 122 -5.96 -7.62 6.28
CA THR A 122 -4.53 -8.00 6.32
C THR A 122 -4.04 -8.22 7.75
N THR A 123 -3.20 -9.24 7.93
CA THR A 123 -2.52 -9.53 9.20
C THR A 123 -1.14 -8.87 9.30
N GLU A 124 -0.66 -8.26 8.23
CA GLU A 124 0.66 -7.62 8.16
C GLU A 124 0.51 -6.09 8.20
N GLU A 125 0.60 -5.52 9.39
CA GLU A 125 0.38 -4.07 9.63
C GLU A 125 1.22 -3.15 8.74
N ARG A 126 2.42 -3.60 8.35
CA ARG A 126 3.31 -2.85 7.45
C ARG A 126 2.69 -2.58 6.08
N ARG A 127 1.77 -3.43 5.62
CA ARG A 127 1.05 -3.26 4.35
C ARG A 127 0.02 -2.14 4.41
N VAL A 128 -0.57 -1.88 5.58
CA VAL A 128 -1.66 -0.91 5.76
C VAL A 128 -1.29 0.47 5.25
N ARG A 129 -0.03 0.89 5.48
CA ARG A 129 0.50 2.15 4.95
C ARG A 129 0.42 2.22 3.43
N HIS A 130 0.88 1.17 2.77
CA HIS A 130 0.95 1.11 1.32
C HIS A 130 -0.44 0.90 0.67
N LEU A 131 -1.35 0.22 1.36
CA LEU A 131 -2.76 0.15 0.95
C LEU A 131 -3.43 1.52 0.99
N GLY A 132 -3.24 2.31 2.06
CA GLY A 132 -3.70 3.70 2.10
C GLY A 132 -3.08 4.57 1.00
N TYR A 133 -1.81 4.35 0.69
CA TYR A 133 -1.11 5.06 -0.40
C TYR A 133 -1.68 4.76 -1.79
N LEU A 134 -2.31 3.60 -1.99
CA LEU A 134 -3.03 3.28 -3.23
C LEU A 134 -4.12 4.30 -3.53
N VAL A 135 -4.92 4.68 -2.53
CA VAL A 135 -5.95 5.72 -2.71
C VAL A 135 -5.30 7.02 -3.15
N ALA A 136 -4.28 7.47 -2.41
CA ALA A 136 -3.61 8.74 -2.67
C ALA A 136 -2.95 8.80 -4.06
N GLU A 137 -2.38 7.69 -4.55
CA GLU A 137 -1.80 7.65 -5.90
C GLU A 137 -2.85 7.60 -7.00
N VAL A 138 -3.94 6.86 -6.82
CA VAL A 138 -5.00 6.74 -7.84
C VAL A 138 -5.77 8.05 -8.01
N VAL A 139 -6.08 8.76 -6.92
CA VAL A 139 -6.85 10.02 -6.99
C VAL A 139 -6.12 11.17 -7.69
N VAL A 140 -4.79 11.07 -7.82
CA VAL A 140 -3.97 12.06 -8.56
C VAL A 140 -3.47 11.53 -9.91
N SER A 141 -3.93 10.35 -10.35
CA SER A 141 -3.48 9.68 -11.58
C SER A 141 -4.66 9.49 -12.56
N PRO A 142 -4.97 10.48 -13.42
CA PRO A 142 -6.07 10.39 -14.38
C PRO A 142 -5.84 9.33 -15.46
N ASP A 143 -4.59 8.89 -15.66
CA ASP A 143 -4.22 7.79 -16.56
C ASP A 143 -4.62 6.39 -16.04
N ILE A 144 -5.03 6.29 -14.77
CA ILE A 144 -5.43 5.05 -14.13
C ILE A 144 -6.95 4.98 -14.09
N ASP A 145 -7.54 4.05 -14.84
CA ASP A 145 -8.97 3.77 -14.76
C ASP A 145 -9.32 2.93 -13.51
N VAL A 146 -10.62 2.80 -13.26
CA VAL A 146 -11.16 2.08 -12.09
C VAL A 146 -10.77 0.61 -12.11
N ALA A 147 -10.78 -0.02 -13.28
CA ALA A 147 -10.46 -1.45 -13.41
C ALA A 147 -8.98 -1.72 -13.15
N LEU A 148 -8.10 -0.79 -13.54
CA LEU A 148 -6.67 -0.87 -13.30
C LEU A 148 -6.32 -0.61 -11.83
N ALA A 149 -7.03 0.31 -11.16
CA ALA A 149 -6.91 0.51 -9.72
C ALA A 149 -7.34 -0.74 -8.94
N ALA A 150 -8.49 -1.34 -9.28
CA ALA A 150 -8.96 -2.58 -8.68
C ALA A 150 -7.97 -3.75 -8.91
N ARG A 151 -7.42 -3.85 -10.14
CA ARG A 151 -6.37 -4.84 -10.43
C ARG A 151 -5.12 -4.62 -9.58
N ALA A 152 -4.70 -3.37 -9.36
CA ALA A 152 -3.55 -3.08 -8.52
C ALA A 152 -3.79 -3.47 -7.06
N LEU A 153 -4.99 -3.23 -6.53
CA LEU A 153 -5.38 -3.66 -5.19
C LEU A 153 -5.35 -5.19 -5.07
N GLN A 154 -5.96 -5.91 -6.02
CA GLN A 154 -5.93 -7.39 -6.03
C GLN A 154 -4.50 -7.95 -6.05
N LEU A 155 -3.59 -7.33 -6.82
CA LEU A 155 -2.18 -7.73 -6.83
C LEU A 155 -1.48 -7.41 -5.50
N ALA A 156 -1.82 -6.29 -4.87
CA ALA A 156 -1.30 -5.92 -3.56
C ALA A 156 -1.78 -6.88 -2.48
N GLU A 157 -3.04 -7.31 -2.53
CA GLU A 157 -3.65 -8.28 -1.62
C GLU A 157 -3.01 -9.66 -1.73
N SER A 158 -2.69 -10.09 -2.95
CA SER A 158 -2.03 -11.38 -3.19
C SER A 158 -0.55 -11.43 -2.80
N CYS A 159 0.06 -10.28 -2.50
CA CYS A 159 1.47 -10.22 -2.12
C CYS A 159 1.65 -10.21 -0.60
N SER A 160 2.62 -10.99 -0.09
CA SER A 160 3.12 -10.83 1.27
C SER A 160 3.88 -9.51 1.44
N TRP A 161 4.13 -9.08 2.68
CA TRP A 161 4.98 -7.91 2.92
C TRP A 161 6.38 -8.10 2.31
N ARG A 162 7.00 -9.26 2.49
CA ARG A 162 8.35 -9.53 1.96
C ARG A 162 8.37 -9.48 0.42
N GLN A 163 7.31 -9.94 -0.24
CA GLN A 163 7.16 -9.80 -1.69
C GLN A 163 7.06 -8.34 -2.13
N LEU A 164 6.26 -7.50 -1.44
CA LEU A 164 6.21 -6.06 -1.71
C LEU A 164 7.57 -5.39 -1.48
N VAL A 165 8.33 -5.81 -0.46
CA VAL A 165 9.69 -5.32 -0.21
C VAL A 165 10.65 -5.72 -1.35
N PHE A 166 10.55 -6.92 -1.90
CA PHE A 166 11.35 -7.29 -3.09
C PHE A 166 11.00 -6.43 -4.31
N LEU A 167 9.72 -6.16 -4.55
CA LEU A 167 9.32 -5.22 -5.61
C LEU A 167 9.89 -3.83 -5.38
N ALA A 168 9.88 -3.34 -4.13
CA ALA A 168 10.51 -2.06 -3.76
C ALA A 168 12.02 -2.07 -4.03
N ALA A 169 12.73 -3.14 -3.66
CA ALA A 169 14.17 -3.27 -3.89
C ALA A 169 14.50 -3.22 -5.40
N VAL A 170 13.75 -3.98 -6.21
CA VAL A 170 13.97 -4.04 -7.67
C VAL A 170 13.60 -2.72 -8.35
N GLY A 171 12.54 -2.05 -7.90
CA GLY A 171 12.10 -0.76 -8.44
C GLY A 171 13.06 0.39 -8.13
N ARG A 172 13.84 0.29 -7.06
CA ARG A 172 14.82 1.31 -6.64
C ARG A 172 16.28 0.94 -6.91
N ARG A 173 16.54 -0.06 -7.75
CA ARG A 173 17.89 -0.56 -8.03
C ARG A 173 18.89 0.50 -8.49
N ASP A 174 18.41 1.61 -9.04
CA ASP A 174 19.25 2.74 -9.48
C ASP A 174 19.70 3.63 -8.30
N ARG A 175 18.98 3.58 -7.17
CA ARG A 175 19.33 4.29 -5.91
C ARG A 175 20.17 3.43 -5.00
N ALA A 176 19.82 2.14 -4.89
CA ALA A 176 20.53 1.17 -4.05
C ALA A 176 20.78 -0.10 -4.88
N PRO A 177 22.05 -0.44 -5.18
CA PRO A 177 22.35 -1.58 -6.03
C PRO A 177 21.92 -2.89 -5.36
N LEU A 178 21.35 -3.79 -6.16
CA LEU A 178 21.02 -5.13 -5.72
C LEU A 178 22.28 -5.99 -5.55
N PRO A 179 22.26 -7.01 -4.68
CA PRO A 179 23.39 -7.91 -4.52
C PRO A 179 23.78 -8.64 -5.81
N LEU A 180 25.08 -8.85 -6.00
CA LEU A 180 25.65 -9.52 -7.18
C LEU A 180 25.63 -11.05 -7.08
N GLY A 181 25.58 -11.59 -5.86
CA GLY A 181 25.56 -13.03 -5.59
C GLY A 181 24.36 -13.70 -6.25
N ALA A 182 24.59 -14.89 -6.80
CA ALA A 182 23.53 -15.66 -7.42
C ALA A 182 22.64 -16.34 -6.36
N LEU A 183 21.35 -16.37 -6.64
CA LEU A 183 20.38 -17.11 -5.83
C LEU A 183 20.69 -18.61 -5.89
N GLU A 184 20.59 -19.28 -4.75
CA GLU A 184 20.59 -20.73 -4.70
C GLU A 184 19.22 -21.24 -5.18
N ASP A 185 19.25 -22.26 -6.04
CA ASP A 185 18.02 -22.83 -6.61
C ASP A 185 17.23 -23.64 -5.58
N ASP A 186 17.92 -24.29 -4.64
CA ASP A 186 17.34 -25.12 -3.57
C ASP A 186 18.04 -24.82 -2.22
N PRO A 187 17.75 -23.68 -1.58
CA PRO A 187 18.38 -23.31 -0.33
C PRO A 187 17.99 -24.27 0.80
N ARG A 188 18.97 -24.73 1.58
CA ARG A 188 18.71 -25.64 2.72
C ARG A 188 18.04 -24.95 3.92
N GLY A 189 18.29 -23.67 4.11
CA GLY A 189 17.76 -22.89 5.23
C GLY A 189 16.33 -22.43 4.96
N TRP A 190 15.42 -22.60 5.92
CA TRP A 190 14.01 -22.21 5.78
C TRP A 190 13.82 -20.73 5.43
N ARG A 191 14.69 -19.84 5.93
CA ARG A 191 14.62 -18.39 5.62
C ARG A 191 14.97 -18.13 4.15
N ALA A 192 16.13 -18.62 3.71
CA ALA A 192 16.57 -18.54 2.32
C ALA A 192 15.60 -19.20 1.35
N TRP A 193 15.09 -20.38 1.71
CA TRP A 193 14.06 -21.07 0.93
C TRP A 193 12.79 -20.23 0.81
N GLY A 194 12.26 -19.72 1.92
CA GLY A 194 11.05 -18.89 1.90
C GLY A 194 11.21 -17.59 1.11
N ALA A 195 12.37 -16.93 1.23
CA ALA A 195 12.68 -15.74 0.43
C ALA A 195 12.84 -16.07 -1.07
N ARG A 196 13.41 -17.23 -1.39
CA ARG A 196 13.53 -17.73 -2.76
C ARG A 196 12.16 -18.05 -3.37
N GLU A 197 11.26 -18.64 -2.60
CA GLU A 197 9.87 -18.90 -3.01
C GLU A 197 9.12 -17.60 -3.26
N ASP A 198 9.29 -16.57 -2.41
CA ASP A 198 8.69 -15.27 -2.66
C ASP A 198 9.14 -14.64 -3.99
N VAL A 199 10.43 -14.78 -4.35
CA VAL A 199 10.93 -14.35 -5.66
C VAL A 199 10.31 -15.19 -6.78
N SER A 200 10.22 -16.52 -6.63
CA SER A 200 9.55 -17.41 -7.60
C SER A 200 8.09 -17.00 -7.81
N ASP A 201 7.35 -16.75 -6.75
CA ASP A 201 5.93 -16.36 -6.79
C ASP A 201 5.73 -15.02 -7.49
N LEU A 202 6.62 -14.06 -7.26
CA LEU A 202 6.63 -12.79 -7.98
C LEU A 202 6.94 -12.97 -9.47
N GLN A 203 7.80 -13.91 -9.84
CA GLN A 203 8.06 -14.24 -11.25
C GLN A 203 6.87 -14.97 -11.89
N CYS A 204 6.28 -15.97 -11.20
CA CYS A 204 5.11 -16.73 -11.65
C CYS A 204 3.86 -15.86 -11.81
N SER A 205 3.65 -14.91 -10.90
CA SER A 205 2.57 -13.91 -10.97
C SER A 205 2.84 -12.83 -12.03
N GLY A 206 4.03 -12.83 -12.64
CA GLY A 206 4.43 -11.88 -13.68
C GLY A 206 4.62 -10.47 -13.15
N LEU A 207 5.01 -10.30 -11.88
CA LEU A 207 5.41 -9.03 -11.27
C LEU A 207 6.91 -8.77 -11.44
N LEU A 208 7.71 -9.83 -11.53
CA LEU A 208 9.14 -9.78 -11.82
C LEU A 208 9.50 -10.54 -13.11
N ASP A 209 10.43 -9.96 -13.86
CA ASP A 209 11.21 -10.60 -14.91
C ASP A 209 12.62 -10.95 -14.38
N PRO A 210 13.29 -11.98 -14.93
CA PRO A 210 12.79 -12.84 -16.00
C PRO A 210 11.71 -13.82 -15.52
N ALA A 211 10.79 -14.21 -16.40
CA ALA A 211 9.85 -15.29 -16.13
C ALA A 211 10.59 -16.60 -15.79
N PRO A 212 10.02 -17.47 -14.92
CA PRO A 212 10.68 -18.72 -14.56
C PRO A 212 10.74 -19.62 -15.79
N VAL A 213 11.94 -20.00 -16.20
CA VAL A 213 12.12 -20.82 -17.40
C VAL A 213 11.72 -22.26 -17.07
N VAL A 214 10.92 -22.93 -17.91
CA VAL A 214 10.62 -24.37 -17.74
C VAL A 214 11.83 -25.21 -18.19
N SER A 215 12.37 -26.04 -17.30
CA SER A 215 13.61 -26.79 -17.57
C SER A 215 13.40 -27.86 -18.62
N ARG A 216 14.26 -27.87 -19.65
CA ARG A 216 14.46 -29.03 -20.51
C ARG A 216 15.58 -29.90 -19.92
N PRO A 217 15.48 -31.24 -19.95
CA PRO A 217 16.54 -32.11 -19.47
C PRO A 217 17.89 -31.77 -20.12
N GLY A 218 18.95 -31.59 -19.33
CA GLY A 218 20.32 -31.37 -19.80
C GLY A 218 20.74 -29.91 -20.03
N ALA A 219 19.87 -28.91 -19.80
CA ALA A 219 20.26 -27.51 -19.94
C ALA A 219 20.99 -26.98 -18.68
N VAL A 220 22.22 -26.49 -18.84
CA VAL A 220 22.91 -25.70 -17.81
C VAL A 220 22.34 -24.30 -17.81
N ARG A 221 21.86 -23.82 -16.66
CA ARG A 221 21.28 -22.48 -16.53
C ARG A 221 22.22 -21.52 -15.80
N PRO A 222 22.31 -20.26 -16.26
CA PRO A 222 22.85 -19.22 -15.42
C PRO A 222 21.95 -19.08 -14.19
N ARG A 223 22.55 -19.10 -13.00
CA ARG A 223 21.83 -18.87 -11.75
C ARG A 223 21.29 -17.44 -11.74
N LEU A 224 20.03 -17.29 -11.35
CA LEU A 224 19.37 -15.99 -11.26
C LEU A 224 20.07 -15.13 -10.21
N ARG A 225 20.48 -13.91 -10.55
CA ARG A 225 20.98 -12.94 -9.57
C ARG A 225 19.90 -11.91 -9.29
N PRO A 226 19.84 -11.33 -8.08
CA PRO A 226 18.96 -10.21 -7.80
C PRO A 226 19.13 -9.05 -8.80
N THR A 227 20.36 -8.80 -9.25
CA THR A 227 20.66 -7.78 -10.28
C THR A 227 20.06 -8.05 -11.65
N ASP A 228 19.69 -9.30 -11.97
CA ASP A 228 19.01 -9.66 -13.20
C ASP A 228 17.50 -9.36 -13.13
N LEU A 229 16.94 -9.17 -11.92
CA LEU A 229 15.52 -8.94 -11.72
C LEU A 229 15.07 -7.57 -12.24
N ARG A 230 13.92 -7.54 -12.91
CA ARG A 230 13.28 -6.33 -13.44
C ARG A 230 11.80 -6.34 -13.07
N LEU A 231 11.24 -5.17 -12.79
CA LEU A 231 9.79 -5.05 -12.67
C LEU A 231 9.17 -5.22 -14.06
N THR A 232 8.16 -6.08 -14.18
CA THR A 232 7.31 -6.12 -15.37
C THR A 232 6.38 -4.90 -15.39
N ARG A 233 5.54 -4.73 -16.42
CA ARG A 233 4.48 -3.70 -16.41
C ARG A 233 3.53 -3.84 -15.22
N ARG A 234 3.23 -5.07 -14.77
CA ARG A 234 2.40 -5.32 -13.57
C ARG A 234 3.17 -4.95 -12.30
N GLY A 235 4.46 -5.30 -12.22
CA GLY A 235 5.33 -4.92 -11.11
C GLY A 235 5.47 -3.40 -10.97
N VAL A 236 5.63 -2.68 -12.09
CA VAL A 236 5.68 -1.20 -12.12
C VAL A 236 4.36 -0.60 -11.63
N LEU A 237 3.21 -1.15 -12.04
CA LEU A 237 1.91 -0.68 -11.57
C LEU A 237 1.78 -0.79 -10.05
N VAL A 238 2.08 -1.96 -9.49
CA VAL A 238 2.05 -2.19 -8.03
C VAL A 238 3.05 -1.29 -7.32
N HIS A 239 4.29 -1.21 -7.81
CA HIS A 239 5.33 -0.36 -7.25
C HIS A 239 4.91 1.12 -7.20
N ARG A 240 4.36 1.64 -8.30
CA ARG A 240 3.90 3.02 -8.40
C ARG A 240 2.72 3.27 -7.46
N LEU A 241 1.65 2.46 -7.56
CA LEU A 241 0.39 2.75 -6.87
C LEU A 241 0.46 2.51 -5.37
N LEU A 242 1.23 1.53 -4.90
CA LEU A 242 1.48 1.36 -3.47
C LEU A 242 2.54 2.34 -2.93
N ALA A 243 3.07 3.22 -3.76
CA ALA A 243 4.19 4.10 -3.44
C ALA A 243 5.32 3.33 -2.74
N LEU A 244 5.73 2.21 -3.35
CA LEU A 244 6.77 1.32 -2.82
C LEU A 244 8.15 1.99 -2.78
N ASP A 245 8.27 3.26 -3.15
CA ASP A 245 9.42 4.13 -2.87
C ASP A 245 9.56 4.50 -1.37
N PHE A 246 8.50 4.33 -0.56
CA PHE A 246 8.49 4.67 0.87
C PHE A 246 8.74 3.49 1.83
N VAL A 247 8.88 2.26 1.32
CA VAL A 247 9.38 1.11 2.11
C VAL A 247 10.73 1.47 2.75
N ARG A 248 10.91 1.15 4.04
CA ARG A 248 12.12 1.51 4.80
C ARG A 248 13.34 0.74 4.29
N GLU A 249 14.50 1.38 4.34
CA GLU A 249 15.76 0.75 3.92
C GLU A 249 16.09 -0.49 4.75
N ASP A 250 15.81 -0.47 6.06
CA ASP A 250 15.99 -1.63 6.94
C ASP A 250 15.14 -2.84 6.51
N ASP A 251 13.92 -2.61 6.04
CA ASP A 251 13.05 -3.68 5.55
C ASP A 251 13.61 -4.29 4.26
N VAL A 252 14.10 -3.43 3.35
CA VAL A 252 14.77 -3.86 2.12
C VAL A 252 16.04 -4.65 2.43
N ALA A 253 16.87 -4.14 3.33
CA ALA A 253 18.11 -4.81 3.74
C ALA A 253 17.82 -6.17 4.40
N ALA A 254 16.81 -6.24 5.28
CA ALA A 254 16.39 -7.50 5.90
C ALA A 254 15.89 -8.52 4.88
N ALA A 255 15.02 -8.11 3.94
CA ALA A 255 14.51 -9.01 2.90
C ALA A 255 15.61 -9.50 1.95
N LEU A 256 16.60 -8.66 1.62
CA LEU A 256 17.75 -9.08 0.81
C LEU A 256 18.70 -9.98 1.60
N ALA A 257 18.86 -9.77 2.90
CA ALA A 257 19.66 -10.63 3.78
C ALA A 257 19.03 -12.01 3.94
N ASP A 258 17.70 -12.10 3.96
CA ASP A 258 16.96 -13.37 3.99
C ASP A 258 17.28 -14.29 2.80
N LEU A 259 17.81 -13.76 1.69
CA LEU A 259 18.24 -14.57 0.53
C LEU A 259 19.54 -15.37 0.80
N GLU A 260 20.24 -15.10 1.91
CA GLU A 260 21.47 -15.80 2.36
C GLU A 260 22.48 -16.06 1.23
N LEU A 261 22.71 -15.03 0.41
CA LEU A 261 23.54 -15.15 -0.77
C LEU A 261 24.96 -15.62 -0.41
N PRO A 262 25.55 -16.57 -1.16
CA PRO A 262 26.93 -16.95 -0.94
C PRO A 262 27.86 -15.75 -1.18
N PRO A 263 29.01 -15.67 -0.47
CA PRO A 263 30.00 -14.62 -0.70
C PRO A 263 30.44 -14.65 -2.18
N ALA A 264 30.59 -13.45 -2.74
CA ALA A 264 30.97 -13.24 -4.14
C ALA A 264 32.40 -13.72 -4.44
#